data_AF-A0A959YGQ4-F1
#
_entry.id   AF-A0A959YGQ4-F1
#
_cell.length_a   1.000
_cell.length_b   1.000
_cell.length_c   1.000
_cell.angle_alpha   90.00
_cell.angle_beta   90.00
_cell.angle_gamma   90.00
#
_symmetry.space_group_name_H-M   'P 1'
#
loop_
_entity.id
_entity.type
_entity.pdbx_description
1 polymer ?
#
loop_
_entity_poly.entity_id
_entity_poly.type
_entity_poly.pdbx_seq_one_letter_code
_entity_poly.pdbx_strand_id
1 'polypeptide(L)'
;MALLVLWSVHLLGEAYALPLWRLGVLPREWTGIHGIVTAPLVHGDLGHLFNNSLPILFLGWALVYFYPRVAWRVVLGVWLLTGLWVWISARGDRHIGASGVVYGLASFLFFSGVIRGQRALMALSLLVVFLYGGMVWGVLPLAPRMSWESHLWGAISGVAMAVVYRQVSPAYLPEPAVVEEDPEEHDPVPSASGVGPIIVYHYRDGQSGEAGQDVTRAGQELHRGSSSSSADTGAGKWERDLLGGPERGQG
;
A
#
# COMPACT_ATOMS: atom_id res chain seq x y z
N MET A 1 7.12 -7.99 9.65
CA MET A 1 6.56 -8.44 10.94
C MET A 1 5.82 -9.76 10.81
N ALA A 2 4.77 -9.88 9.99
CA ALA A 2 4.00 -11.14 9.86
C ALA A 2 4.87 -12.38 9.58
N LEU A 3 5.76 -12.32 8.57
CA LEU A 3 6.65 -13.44 8.25
C LEU A 3 7.55 -13.84 9.42
N LEU A 4 8.11 -12.86 10.15
CA LEU A 4 8.93 -13.17 11.33
C LEU A 4 8.14 -13.96 12.35
N VAL A 5 6.89 -13.57 12.63
CA VAL A 5 6.02 -14.31 13.55
C VAL A 5 5.76 -15.73 13.05
N LEU A 6 5.40 -15.91 11.77
CA LEU A 6 5.11 -17.24 11.22
C LEU A 6 6.32 -18.17 11.29
N TRP A 7 7.50 -17.66 10.91
CA TRP A 7 8.74 -18.42 10.97
C TRP A 7 9.16 -18.70 12.41
N SER A 8 9.04 -17.73 13.33
CA SER A 8 9.33 -17.95 14.74
C SER A 8 8.41 -19.01 15.36
N VAL A 9 7.09 -18.96 15.10
CA VAL A 9 6.13 -19.95 15.61
C VAL A 9 6.49 -21.35 15.10
N HIS A 10 6.79 -21.50 13.81
CA HIS A 10 7.13 -22.80 13.23
C HIS A 10 8.47 -23.33 13.77
N LEU A 11 9.53 -22.52 13.78
CA LEU A 11 10.85 -22.93 14.26
C LEU A 11 10.87 -23.26 15.76
N LEU A 12 10.17 -22.48 16.58
CA LEU A 12 10.02 -22.80 18.02
C LEU A 12 9.17 -24.06 18.21
N GLY A 13 8.12 -24.25 17.39
CA GLY A 13 7.32 -25.47 17.39
C GLY A 13 8.15 -26.72 17.16
N GLU A 14 9.00 -26.70 16.13
CA GLU A 14 9.93 -27.78 15.81
C GLU A 14 10.98 -27.98 16.93
N ALA A 15 11.62 -26.89 17.39
CA ALA A 15 12.68 -26.95 18.40
C ALA A 15 12.22 -27.55 19.74
N TYR A 16 10.96 -27.32 20.13
CA TYR A 16 10.38 -27.81 21.39
C TYR A 16 9.40 -28.97 21.19
N ALA A 17 9.30 -29.54 19.97
CA ALA A 17 8.35 -30.60 19.62
C ALA A 17 6.90 -30.31 20.05
N LEU A 18 6.46 -29.05 19.90
CA LEU A 18 5.13 -28.62 20.31
C LEU A 18 4.06 -29.15 19.35
N PRO A 19 2.92 -29.66 19.84
CA PRO A 19 1.83 -30.12 18.99
C PRO A 19 1.00 -28.95 18.42
N LEU A 20 1.62 -28.10 17.61
CA LEU A 20 1.03 -26.85 17.11
C LEU A 20 -0.26 -27.06 16.31
N TRP A 21 -0.44 -28.22 15.68
CA TRP A 21 -1.67 -28.59 14.97
C TRP A 21 -2.94 -28.47 15.85
N ARG A 22 -2.81 -28.56 17.18
CA ARG A 22 -3.92 -28.36 18.14
C ARG A 22 -4.45 -26.93 18.16
N LEU A 23 -3.68 -25.97 17.67
CA LEU A 23 -4.05 -24.57 17.51
C LEU A 23 -4.78 -24.30 16.17
N GLY A 24 -5.06 -25.33 15.37
CA GLY A 24 -5.90 -25.22 14.17
C GLY A 24 -7.39 -25.08 14.49
N VAL A 25 -8.16 -24.61 13.50
CA VAL A 25 -9.62 -24.61 13.57
C VAL A 25 -10.10 -26.05 13.49
N LEU A 26 -10.79 -26.52 14.53
CA LEU A 26 -11.57 -27.75 14.47
C LEU A 26 -13.04 -27.38 14.28
N PRO A 27 -13.63 -27.64 13.10
CA PRO A 27 -14.97 -27.16 12.78
C PRO A 27 -16.04 -27.72 13.69
N ARG A 28 -16.97 -26.86 14.11
CA ARG A 28 -18.15 -27.15 14.93
C ARG A 28 -17.85 -27.71 16.32
N GLU A 29 -16.60 -27.61 16.75
CA GLU A 29 -16.15 -28.04 18.08
C GLU A 29 -15.71 -26.84 18.92
N TRP A 30 -16.19 -26.75 20.15
CA TRP A 30 -15.82 -25.66 21.08
C TRP A 30 -14.32 -25.64 21.36
N THR A 31 -13.69 -26.82 21.42
CA THR A 31 -12.24 -26.95 21.58
C THR A 31 -11.45 -26.51 20.34
N GLY A 32 -12.12 -26.19 19.23
CA GLY A 32 -11.50 -25.69 18.00
C GLY A 32 -11.65 -24.19 17.78
N ILE A 33 -12.42 -23.49 18.62
CA ILE A 33 -12.82 -22.10 18.36
C ILE A 33 -11.64 -21.12 18.46
N HIS A 34 -10.65 -21.40 19.33
CA HIS A 34 -9.43 -20.60 19.42
C HIS A 34 -8.64 -20.61 18.10
N GLY A 35 -8.82 -21.67 17.30
CA GLY A 35 -8.25 -21.81 15.97
C GLY A 35 -8.62 -20.68 15.02
N ILE A 36 -9.76 -20.00 15.22
CA ILE A 36 -10.14 -18.82 14.41
C ILE A 36 -9.02 -17.77 14.47
N VAL A 37 -8.40 -17.61 15.64
CA VAL A 37 -7.29 -16.67 15.84
C VAL A 37 -5.96 -17.35 15.54
N THR A 38 -5.73 -18.57 16.02
CA THR A 38 -4.37 -19.15 16.01
C THR A 38 -4.01 -19.91 14.74
N ALA A 39 -4.98 -20.42 13.96
CA ALA A 39 -4.70 -21.30 12.83
C ALA A 39 -3.82 -20.68 11.73
N PRO A 40 -3.97 -19.39 11.36
CA PRO A 40 -3.10 -18.77 10.36
C PRO A 40 -1.63 -18.69 10.77
N LEU A 41 -1.32 -18.82 12.06
CA LEU A 41 0.04 -18.78 12.58
C LEU A 41 0.76 -20.14 12.50
N VAL A 42 0.02 -21.23 12.29
CA VAL A 42 0.54 -22.59 12.36
C VAL A 42 0.64 -23.21 10.97
N HIS A 43 1.76 -23.84 10.67
CA HIS A 43 2.00 -24.55 9.41
C HIS A 43 2.45 -25.98 9.70
N GLY A 44 1.99 -26.93 8.88
CA GLY A 44 2.22 -28.37 9.09
C GLY A 44 3.62 -28.84 8.71
N ASP A 45 4.31 -28.09 7.86
CA ASP A 45 5.66 -28.37 7.38
C ASP A 45 6.31 -27.12 6.79
N LEU A 46 7.63 -27.17 6.57
CA LEU A 46 8.41 -26.07 6.01
C LEU A 46 7.97 -25.67 4.60
N GLY A 47 7.56 -26.65 3.78
CA GLY A 47 7.06 -26.38 2.43
C GLY A 47 5.76 -25.60 2.45
N HIS A 48 4.83 -25.97 3.34
CA HIS A 48 3.60 -25.25 3.58
C HIS A 48 3.86 -23.80 4.06
N LEU A 49 4.80 -23.59 4.98
CA LEU A 49 5.19 -22.24 5.43
C LEU A 49 5.83 -21.40 4.30
N PHE A 50 6.74 -22.00 3.54
CA PHE A 50 7.43 -21.33 2.45
C PHE A 50 6.45 -20.90 1.35
N ASN A 51 5.53 -21.78 0.95
CA ASN A 51 4.53 -21.50 -0.07
C ASN A 51 3.56 -20.38 0.32
N ASN A 52 3.37 -20.12 1.62
CA ASN A 52 2.60 -18.97 2.10
C ASN A 52 3.45 -17.69 2.23
N SER A 53 4.76 -17.81 2.43
CA SER A 53 5.64 -16.65 2.70
C SER A 53 5.69 -15.66 1.53
N LEU A 54 5.86 -16.15 0.30
CA LEU A 54 5.91 -15.30 -0.90
C LEU A 54 4.59 -14.56 -1.17
N PRO A 55 3.42 -15.24 -1.20
CA PRO A 55 2.14 -14.54 -1.32
C PRO A 55 1.88 -13.54 -0.19
N ILE A 56 2.18 -13.87 1.07
CA ILE A 56 1.98 -12.95 2.19
C ILE A 56 2.84 -11.70 2.03
N LEU A 57 4.09 -11.85 1.60
CA LEU A 57 4.98 -10.72 1.36
C LEU A 57 4.41 -9.81 0.27
N PHE A 58 4.13 -10.37 -0.90
CA PHE A 58 3.69 -9.60 -2.06
C PHE A 58 2.29 -9.00 -1.87
N LEU A 59 1.29 -9.81 -1.50
CA LEU A 59 -0.09 -9.35 -1.34
C LEU A 59 -0.22 -8.42 -0.13
N GLY A 60 0.50 -8.70 0.96
CA GLY A 60 0.55 -7.83 2.13
C GLY A 60 1.18 -6.47 1.80
N TRP A 61 2.29 -6.47 1.05
CA TRP A 61 2.91 -5.24 0.56
C TRP A 61 1.95 -4.46 -0.34
N ALA A 62 1.34 -5.12 -1.34
CA ALA A 62 0.40 -4.48 -2.25
C ALA A 62 -0.80 -3.88 -1.49
N LEU A 63 -1.34 -4.60 -0.51
CA LEU A 63 -2.43 -4.10 0.33
C LEU A 63 -2.01 -2.83 1.09
N VAL A 64 -0.85 -2.81 1.73
CA VAL A 64 -0.37 -1.64 2.48
C VAL A 64 -0.06 -0.47 1.55
N TYR A 65 0.52 -0.74 0.39
CA TYR A 65 0.88 0.28 -0.59
C TYR A 65 -0.37 0.95 -1.20
N PHE A 66 -1.32 0.15 -1.72
CA PHE A 66 -2.50 0.68 -2.41
C PHE A 66 -3.65 1.04 -1.46
N TYR A 67 -3.75 0.40 -0.29
CA TYR A 67 -4.89 0.56 0.63
C TYR A 67 -4.49 0.81 2.10
N PRO A 68 -3.54 1.72 2.40
CA PRO A 68 -2.99 1.89 3.75
C PRO A 68 -4.04 2.21 4.81
N ARG A 69 -5.10 2.96 4.44
CA ARG A 69 -6.19 3.35 5.36
C ARG A 69 -7.05 2.19 5.85
N VAL A 70 -7.10 1.09 5.09
CA VAL A 70 -7.94 -0.09 5.40
C VAL A 70 -7.14 -1.38 5.55
N ALA A 71 -5.84 -1.38 5.26
CA ALA A 71 -5.00 -2.57 5.20
C ALA A 71 -5.16 -3.47 6.44
N TRP A 72 -5.00 -2.92 7.66
CA TRP A 72 -5.11 -3.72 8.88
C TRP A 72 -6.54 -4.25 9.11
N ARG A 73 -7.57 -3.47 8.73
CA ARG A 73 -8.98 -3.88 8.84
C ARG A 73 -9.30 -5.00 7.85
N VAL A 74 -8.75 -4.94 6.65
CA VAL A 74 -8.88 -5.97 5.62
C VAL A 74 -8.21 -7.27 6.08
N VAL A 75 -6.96 -7.20 6.56
CA VAL A 75 -6.27 -8.38 7.11
C VAL A 75 -7.07 -9.00 8.25
N LEU A 76 -7.49 -8.20 9.24
CA LEU A 76 -8.24 -8.70 10.39
C LEU A 76 -9.61 -9.25 10.00
N GLY A 77 -10.34 -8.56 9.11
CA GLY A 77 -11.64 -9.00 8.63
C GLY A 77 -11.54 -10.30 7.83
N VAL A 78 -10.62 -10.40 6.88
CA VAL A 78 -10.37 -11.64 6.14
C VAL A 78 -10.00 -12.77 7.10
N TRP A 79 -9.07 -12.54 8.02
CA TRP A 79 -8.63 -13.54 8.99
C TRP A 79 -9.80 -14.09 9.81
N LEU A 80 -10.55 -13.21 10.48
CA LEU A 80 -11.60 -13.61 11.40
C LEU A 80 -12.82 -14.19 10.67
N LEU A 81 -13.24 -13.59 9.56
CA LEU A 81 -14.38 -14.11 8.77
C LEU A 81 -14.05 -15.48 8.19
N THR A 82 -12.84 -15.67 7.67
CA THR A 82 -12.41 -16.98 7.16
C THR A 82 -12.43 -18.03 8.27
N GLY A 83 -11.80 -17.74 9.42
CA GLY A 83 -11.78 -18.67 10.54
C GLY A 83 -13.17 -19.01 11.05
N LEU A 84 -14.07 -18.02 11.14
CA LEU A 84 -15.45 -18.21 11.57
C LEU A 84 -16.21 -19.13 10.60
N TRP A 85 -16.16 -18.87 9.29
CA TRP A 85 -16.87 -19.68 8.30
C TRP A 85 -16.29 -21.09 8.19
N VAL A 86 -14.97 -21.26 8.29
CA VAL A 86 -14.33 -22.58 8.39
C VAL A 86 -14.83 -23.31 9.62
N TRP A 87 -14.90 -22.64 10.78
CA TRP A 87 -15.40 -23.27 12.00
C TRP A 87 -16.87 -23.69 11.86
N ILE A 88 -17.72 -22.91 11.20
CA ILE A 88 -19.14 -23.22 11.02
C ILE A 88 -19.34 -24.40 10.05
N SER A 89 -18.65 -24.43 8.91
CA SER A 89 -19.07 -25.24 7.77
C SER A 89 -18.03 -26.21 7.21
N ALA A 90 -16.77 -26.18 7.65
CA ALA A 90 -15.75 -27.04 7.07
C ALA A 90 -15.87 -28.51 7.55
N ARG A 91 -15.19 -29.41 6.83
CA ARG A 91 -15.11 -30.83 7.22
C ARG A 91 -14.41 -31.01 8.57
N GLY A 92 -14.69 -32.11 9.26
CA GLY A 92 -14.24 -32.40 10.64
C GLY A 92 -12.74 -32.64 10.83
N ASP A 93 -11.90 -32.11 9.96
CA ASP A 93 -10.44 -32.08 10.09
C ASP A 93 -9.98 -30.75 10.69
N ARG A 94 -8.74 -30.72 11.19
CA ARG A 94 -8.13 -29.46 11.64
C ARG A 94 -7.58 -28.68 10.46
N HIS A 95 -7.97 -27.42 10.38
CA HIS A 95 -7.50 -26.47 9.38
C HIS A 95 -6.43 -25.57 9.99
N ILE A 96 -5.26 -25.52 9.35
CA ILE A 96 -4.10 -24.70 9.74
C ILE A 96 -3.51 -24.02 8.51
N GLY A 97 -2.74 -22.96 8.74
CA GLY A 97 -2.00 -22.26 7.70
C GLY A 97 -2.60 -20.90 7.38
N ALA A 98 -1.74 -20.00 6.92
CA ALA A 98 -2.12 -18.64 6.56
C ALA A 98 -2.83 -18.55 5.20
N SER A 99 -3.03 -19.67 4.49
CA SER A 99 -3.52 -19.66 3.12
C SER A 99 -4.91 -19.03 3.00
N GLY A 100 -5.82 -19.25 3.96
CA GLY A 100 -7.11 -18.54 3.97
C GLY A 100 -6.97 -17.01 3.92
N VAL A 101 -5.98 -16.46 4.63
CA VAL A 101 -5.63 -15.03 4.55
C VAL A 101 -5.08 -14.68 3.18
N VAL A 102 -4.18 -15.49 2.61
CA VAL A 102 -3.62 -15.30 1.26
C VAL A 102 -4.74 -15.23 0.21
N TYR A 103 -5.67 -16.19 0.21
CA TYR A 103 -6.81 -16.22 -0.70
C TYR A 103 -7.71 -14.99 -0.53
N GLY A 104 -7.95 -14.57 0.71
CA GLY A 104 -8.76 -13.37 0.94
C GLY A 104 -8.05 -12.07 0.55
N LEU A 105 -6.73 -11.96 0.72
CA LEU A 105 -5.98 -10.80 0.24
C LEU A 105 -5.94 -10.74 -1.28
N ALA A 106 -5.67 -11.87 -1.95
CA ALA A 106 -5.69 -11.94 -3.41
C ALA A 106 -7.07 -11.56 -3.96
N SER A 107 -8.14 -12.14 -3.40
CA SER A 107 -9.51 -11.83 -3.74
C SER A 107 -9.85 -10.36 -3.48
N PHE A 108 -9.50 -9.81 -2.31
CA PHE A 108 -9.72 -8.40 -1.99
C PHE A 108 -9.07 -7.47 -3.02
N LEU A 109 -7.79 -7.69 -3.35
CA LEU A 109 -7.05 -6.84 -4.28
C LEU A 109 -7.64 -6.91 -5.69
N PHE A 110 -7.94 -8.12 -6.17
CA PHE A 110 -8.55 -8.35 -7.47
C PHE A 110 -9.94 -7.68 -7.58
N PHE A 111 -10.86 -8.01 -6.68
CA PHE A 111 -12.22 -7.49 -6.75
C PHE A 111 -12.28 -5.98 -6.45
N SER A 112 -11.40 -5.46 -5.59
CA SER A 112 -11.31 -4.01 -5.39
C SER A 112 -10.89 -3.29 -6.67
N GLY A 113 -9.95 -3.84 -7.44
CA GLY A 113 -9.57 -3.27 -8.73
C GLY A 113 -10.68 -3.34 -9.77
N VAL A 114 -11.38 -4.47 -9.86
CA VAL A 114 -12.54 -4.65 -10.75
C VAL A 114 -13.67 -3.68 -10.41
N ILE A 115 -14.06 -3.57 -9.13
CA ILE A 115 -15.19 -2.73 -8.69
C ILE A 115 -14.91 -1.24 -8.95
N ARG A 116 -13.66 -0.80 -8.84
CA ARG A 116 -13.30 0.62 -8.94
C ARG A 116 -12.98 1.08 -10.36
N GLY A 117 -12.68 0.17 -11.28
CA GLY A 117 -12.42 0.50 -12.69
C GLY A 117 -11.19 1.40 -12.94
N GLN A 118 -10.30 1.56 -11.97
CA GLN A 118 -9.12 2.44 -12.10
C GLN A 118 -7.96 1.69 -12.76
N ARG A 119 -7.33 2.29 -13.78
CA ARG A 119 -6.28 1.66 -14.63
C ARG A 119 -5.16 0.99 -13.82
N ALA A 120 -4.65 1.68 -12.80
CA ALA A 120 -3.57 1.15 -11.97
C ALA A 120 -4.01 -0.04 -11.09
N LEU A 121 -5.24 -0.03 -10.57
CA LEU A 121 -5.78 -1.17 -9.82
C LEU A 121 -6.14 -2.35 -10.72
N MET A 122 -6.53 -2.07 -11.97
CA MET A 122 -6.71 -3.11 -12.98
C MET A 122 -5.38 -3.78 -13.31
N ALA A 123 -4.30 -3.02 -13.47
CA ALA A 123 -2.95 -3.58 -13.66
C ALA A 123 -2.52 -4.44 -12.47
N LEU A 124 -2.77 -3.99 -11.23
CA LEU A 124 -2.53 -4.81 -10.04
C LEU A 124 -3.36 -6.09 -10.06
N SER A 125 -4.64 -6.02 -10.45
CA SER A 125 -5.52 -7.19 -10.54
C SER A 125 -5.02 -8.19 -11.57
N LEU A 126 -4.57 -7.71 -12.75
CA LEU A 126 -3.95 -8.53 -13.77
C LEU A 126 -2.65 -9.19 -13.27
N LEU A 127 -1.82 -8.45 -12.54
CA LEU A 127 -0.60 -8.98 -11.93
C LEU A 127 -0.91 -10.06 -10.89
N VAL A 128 -1.91 -9.85 -10.04
CA VAL A 128 -2.38 -10.86 -9.07
C VAL A 128 -2.85 -12.11 -9.80
N VAL A 129 -3.66 -11.97 -10.86
CA VAL A 129 -4.11 -13.12 -11.67
C VAL A 129 -2.94 -13.81 -12.37
N PHE A 130 -1.96 -13.07 -12.88
CA PHE A 130 -0.80 -13.64 -13.54
C PHE A 130 0.06 -14.47 -12.57
N LEU A 131 0.39 -13.91 -11.40
CA LEU A 131 1.23 -14.57 -10.41
C LEU A 131 0.50 -15.68 -9.64
N TYR A 132 -0.80 -15.51 -9.41
CA TYR A 132 -1.56 -16.32 -8.47
C TYR A 132 -2.87 -16.89 -9.04
N GLY A 133 -3.12 -16.81 -10.34
CA GLY A 133 -4.33 -17.34 -10.98
C GLY A 133 -4.51 -18.84 -10.78
N GLY A 134 -3.42 -19.59 -10.60
CA GLY A 134 -3.45 -21.00 -10.23
C GLY A 134 -4.12 -21.29 -8.88
N MET A 135 -4.27 -20.28 -8.01
CA MET A 135 -4.99 -20.41 -6.74
C MET A 135 -6.45 -20.81 -6.94
N VAL A 136 -7.08 -20.51 -8.09
CA VAL A 136 -8.46 -20.93 -8.38
C VAL A 136 -8.64 -22.45 -8.19
N TRP A 137 -7.64 -23.25 -8.54
CA TRP A 137 -7.69 -24.71 -8.37
C TRP A 137 -7.63 -25.14 -6.90
N GLY A 138 -7.00 -24.36 -6.03
CA GLY A 138 -6.91 -24.68 -4.61
C GLY A 138 -8.20 -24.40 -3.82
N VAL A 139 -9.17 -23.73 -4.42
CA VAL A 139 -10.54 -23.60 -3.87
C VAL A 139 -11.34 -24.90 -4.07
N LEU A 140 -10.91 -25.77 -4.96
CA LEU A 140 -11.59 -27.03 -5.25
C LEU A 140 -11.09 -28.15 -4.33
N PRO A 141 -11.95 -29.14 -4.00
CA PRO A 141 -11.59 -30.29 -3.17
C PRO A 141 -10.75 -31.33 -3.94
N LEU A 142 -9.61 -30.93 -4.50
CA LEU A 142 -8.77 -31.79 -5.34
C LEU A 142 -7.71 -32.58 -4.56
N ALA A 143 -7.36 -32.13 -3.35
CA ALA A 143 -6.34 -32.74 -2.52
C ALA A 143 -6.87 -32.99 -1.08
N PRO A 144 -6.95 -34.26 -0.61
CA PRO A 144 -7.55 -34.59 0.68
C PRO A 144 -6.90 -33.92 1.90
N ARG A 145 -5.60 -33.63 1.82
CA ARG A 145 -4.84 -32.97 2.91
C ARG A 145 -4.84 -31.44 2.85
N MET A 146 -5.48 -30.86 1.84
CA MET A 146 -5.54 -29.41 1.64
C MET A 146 -6.81 -28.84 2.29
N SER A 147 -6.65 -27.75 3.05
CA SER A 147 -7.76 -26.96 3.60
C SER A 147 -8.41 -26.08 2.53
N TRP A 148 -8.97 -26.69 1.49
CA TRP A 148 -9.66 -25.98 0.42
C TRP A 148 -10.84 -25.14 0.95
N GLU A 149 -11.47 -25.54 2.05
CA GLU A 149 -12.54 -24.77 2.71
C GLU A 149 -12.01 -23.43 3.24
N SER A 150 -10.79 -23.43 3.80
CA SER A 150 -10.11 -22.19 4.19
C SER A 150 -9.79 -21.31 2.99
N HIS A 151 -9.47 -21.91 1.84
CA HIS A 151 -9.23 -21.15 0.60
C HIS A 151 -10.52 -20.53 0.07
N LEU A 152 -11.62 -21.31 0.02
CA LEU A 152 -12.93 -20.84 -0.40
C LEU A 152 -13.44 -19.69 0.48
N TRP A 153 -13.48 -19.91 1.80
CA TRP A 153 -13.96 -18.91 2.75
C TRP A 153 -13.02 -17.71 2.85
N GLY A 154 -11.72 -17.93 2.63
CA GLY A 154 -10.73 -16.88 2.40
C GLY A 154 -11.13 -15.98 1.24
N ALA A 155 -11.31 -16.56 0.06
CA ALA A 155 -11.67 -15.83 -1.14
C ALA A 155 -13.01 -15.07 -0.97
N ILE A 156 -14.04 -15.71 -0.42
CA ILE A 156 -15.34 -15.08 -0.14
C ILE A 156 -15.20 -13.91 0.84
N SER A 157 -14.42 -14.09 1.92
CA SER A 157 -14.14 -13.01 2.87
C SER A 157 -13.43 -11.85 2.20
N GLY A 158 -12.49 -12.11 1.29
CA GLY A 158 -11.85 -11.10 0.47
C GLY A 158 -12.82 -10.29 -0.39
N VAL A 159 -13.76 -10.96 -1.06
CA VAL A 159 -14.83 -10.30 -1.83
C VAL A 159 -15.69 -9.43 -0.90
N ALA A 160 -16.11 -9.97 0.24
CA ALA A 160 -16.92 -9.23 1.21
C ALA A 160 -16.20 -7.95 1.66
N MET A 161 -14.91 -8.05 1.99
CA MET A 161 -14.11 -6.89 2.39
C MET A 161 -13.92 -5.88 1.25
N ALA A 162 -13.81 -6.33 0.00
CA ALA A 162 -13.72 -5.46 -1.18
C ALA A 162 -15.02 -4.67 -1.37
N VAL A 163 -16.17 -5.31 -1.18
CA VAL A 163 -17.49 -4.66 -1.24
C VAL A 163 -17.66 -3.67 -0.09
N VAL A 164 -17.31 -4.05 1.13
CA VAL A 164 -17.43 -3.17 2.33
C VAL A 164 -16.60 -1.90 2.17
N TYR A 165 -15.35 -2.02 1.69
CA TYR A 165 -14.45 -0.86 1.56
C TYR A 165 -14.44 -0.21 0.19
N ARG A 166 -15.38 -0.53 -0.70
CA ARG A 166 -15.42 -0.01 -2.09
C ARG A 166 -15.40 1.53 -2.19
N GLN A 167 -15.93 2.22 -1.18
CA GLN A 167 -16.00 3.69 -1.14
C GLN A 167 -14.73 4.37 -0.60
N VAL A 168 -13.79 3.62 0.00
CA VAL A 168 -12.57 4.21 0.55
C VAL A 168 -11.53 4.36 -0.55
N SER A 169 -11.19 5.57 -0.99
CA SER A 169 -10.22 5.78 -2.07
C SER A 169 -8.85 5.10 -1.78
N PRO A 170 -8.22 4.43 -2.77
CA PRO A 170 -6.88 3.89 -2.64
C PRO A 170 -5.86 5.03 -2.47
N ALA A 171 -4.70 4.73 -1.90
CA ALA A 171 -3.63 5.70 -1.82
C ALA A 171 -2.92 5.83 -3.19
N TYR A 172 -2.56 7.07 -3.54
CA TYR A 172 -1.55 7.36 -4.55
C TYR A 172 -1.88 6.96 -5.99
N LEU A 173 -3.13 7.12 -6.42
CA LEU A 173 -3.44 7.09 -7.85
C LEU A 173 -3.69 8.53 -8.32
N PRO A 174 -2.90 9.05 -9.27
CA PRO A 174 -3.25 10.30 -9.93
C PRO A 174 -4.67 10.15 -10.46
N GLU A 175 -5.46 11.23 -10.39
CA GLU A 175 -6.75 11.23 -11.07
C GLU A 175 -6.53 10.81 -12.53
N PRO A 176 -7.44 10.02 -13.12
CA PRO A 176 -7.34 9.69 -14.53
C PRO A 176 -7.16 11.01 -15.27
N ALA A 177 -6.07 11.13 -16.05
CA ALA A 177 -5.91 12.28 -16.92
C ALA A 177 -7.19 12.35 -17.76
N VAL A 178 -7.99 13.40 -17.56
CA VAL A 178 -9.07 13.74 -18.47
C VAL A 178 -8.34 14.04 -19.76
N VAL A 179 -8.42 13.12 -20.71
CA VAL A 179 -8.08 13.45 -22.09
C VAL A 179 -9.20 14.41 -22.47
N GLU A 180 -8.94 15.71 -22.33
CA GLU A 180 -9.75 16.69 -23.01
C GLU A 180 -9.64 16.31 -24.49
N GLU A 181 -10.70 15.74 -25.04
CA GLU A 181 -10.83 15.61 -26.48
C GLU A 181 -10.78 17.04 -26.99
N ASP A 182 -9.63 17.42 -27.56
CA ASP A 182 -9.46 18.72 -28.20
C ASP A 182 -10.53 18.81 -29.30
N PRO A 183 -11.52 19.71 -29.19
CA PRO A 183 -12.59 19.82 -30.17
C PRO A 183 -12.10 20.23 -31.57
N GLU A 184 -10.80 20.55 -31.73
CA GLU A 184 -10.25 21.19 -32.92
C GLU A 184 -9.46 20.29 -33.88
N GLU A 185 -9.48 18.96 -33.76
CA GLU A 185 -9.03 18.09 -34.87
C GLU A 185 -10.18 17.83 -35.87
N HIS A 186 -10.79 18.92 -36.35
CA HIS A 186 -11.53 18.87 -37.60
C HIS A 186 -10.48 19.03 -38.71
N ASP A 187 -10.15 17.93 -39.39
CA ASP A 187 -9.27 17.96 -40.56
C ASP A 187 -9.70 19.12 -41.49
N PRO A 188 -8.81 20.07 -41.81
CA PRO A 188 -9.17 21.14 -42.72
C PRO A 188 -9.51 20.52 -44.07
N VAL A 189 -10.76 20.69 -44.50
CA VAL A 189 -11.19 20.38 -45.87
C VAL A 189 -10.16 21.03 -46.81
N PRO A 190 -9.52 20.28 -47.74
CA PRO A 190 -8.45 20.84 -48.55
C PRO A 190 -9.01 21.97 -49.40
N SER A 191 -8.60 23.20 -49.10
CA SER A 191 -8.97 24.37 -49.89
C SER A 191 -8.31 24.26 -51.27
N ALA A 192 -9.08 24.44 -52.34
CA ALA A 192 -8.63 24.36 -53.73
C ALA A 192 -7.78 25.56 -54.18
N SER A 193 -7.05 26.21 -53.28
CA SER A 193 -6.12 27.30 -53.58
C SER A 193 -4.78 26.98 -52.95
N GLY A 194 -3.76 26.70 -53.77
CA GLY A 194 -2.44 26.20 -53.39
C GLY A 194 -1.54 27.16 -52.60
N VAL A 195 -2.03 27.68 -51.48
CA VAL A 195 -1.24 28.37 -50.47
C VAL A 195 -1.33 27.55 -49.19
N GLY A 196 -0.22 26.93 -48.78
CA GLY A 196 -0.16 26.15 -47.55
C GLY A 196 -0.43 27.03 -46.31
N PRO A 197 -0.95 26.45 -45.21
CA PRO A 197 -1.28 27.21 -44.02
C PRO A 197 -0.02 27.82 -43.37
N ILE A 198 -0.13 29.09 -42.97
CA ILE A 198 0.90 29.76 -42.16
C ILE A 198 0.73 29.30 -40.72
N ILE A 199 1.68 28.52 -40.22
CA ILE A 199 1.73 28.12 -38.80
C ILE A 199 2.29 29.30 -37.99
N VAL A 200 1.46 29.94 -37.18
CA VAL A 200 1.86 30.98 -36.23
C VAL A 200 1.94 30.35 -34.84
N TYR A 201 3.14 30.25 -34.29
CA TYR A 201 3.34 29.78 -32.91
C TYR A 201 3.05 30.91 -31.92
N HIS A 202 2.08 30.71 -31.04
CA HIS A 202 1.88 31.56 -29.85
C HIS A 202 2.48 30.86 -28.63
N TYR A 203 3.57 31.41 -28.10
CA TYR A 203 4.14 30.95 -26.83
C TYR A 203 3.33 31.56 -25.67
N ARG A 204 2.88 30.73 -24.73
CA ARG A 204 2.21 31.18 -23.50
C ARG A 204 3.29 31.47 -22.46
N ASP A 205 3.46 32.75 -22.10
CA ASP A 205 4.37 33.15 -21.03
C ASP A 205 3.94 32.48 -19.72
N GLY A 206 4.83 31.66 -19.17
CA GLY A 206 4.68 31.03 -17.86
C GLY A 206 4.70 32.08 -16.76
N GLN A 207 3.81 31.90 -15.78
CA GLN A 207 3.70 32.73 -14.60
C GLN A 207 5.05 32.84 -13.87
N SER A 208 5.55 34.07 -13.79
CA SER A 208 6.70 34.50 -13.00
C SER A 208 6.38 34.42 -11.50
N GLY A 209 6.98 33.47 -10.79
CA GLY A 209 7.18 33.51 -9.35
C GLY A 209 8.60 33.98 -9.02
N GLU A 210 8.71 35.24 -8.60
CA GLU A 210 9.81 35.94 -7.90
C GLU A 210 11.20 35.27 -7.84
N ALA A 211 12.06 35.64 -8.79
CA ALA A 211 13.50 35.77 -8.55
C ALA A 211 14.06 36.81 -9.56
N GLY A 212 14.36 38.03 -9.10
CA GLY A 212 15.06 39.00 -9.94
C GLY A 212 14.66 40.47 -9.74
N GLN A 213 14.83 40.98 -8.53
CA GLN A 213 15.12 42.40 -8.33
C GLN A 213 16.55 42.49 -7.79
N ASP A 214 17.54 42.63 -8.68
CA ASP A 214 18.33 43.86 -8.67
C ASP A 214 19.09 43.98 -9.99
N VAL A 215 18.71 45.00 -10.74
CA VAL A 215 19.10 45.27 -12.11
C VAL A 215 20.24 46.29 -12.06
N THR A 216 21.26 46.09 -12.89
CA THR A 216 22.13 47.15 -13.40
C THR A 216 22.86 48.04 -12.38
N ARG A 217 24.02 47.58 -11.91
CA ARG A 217 25.11 48.49 -11.50
C ARG A 217 26.50 47.86 -11.64
N ALA A 218 26.81 47.31 -12.82
CA ALA A 218 28.11 46.70 -13.11
C ALA A 218 28.75 47.20 -14.42
N GLY A 219 28.43 48.43 -14.84
CA GLY A 219 28.89 48.99 -16.12
C GLY A 219 29.43 50.42 -16.08
N GLN A 220 29.62 51.01 -14.91
CA GLN A 220 30.23 52.34 -14.75
C GLN A 220 30.91 52.41 -13.38
N GLU A 221 32.20 52.07 -13.33
CA GLU A 221 33.20 52.56 -12.35
C GLU A 221 34.51 51.76 -12.53
N LEU A 222 35.11 51.87 -13.72
CA LEU A 222 36.52 51.57 -13.95
C LEU A 222 37.23 52.91 -14.18
N HIS A 223 37.36 53.71 -13.12
CA HIS A 223 38.39 54.75 -13.00
C HIS A 223 38.46 55.27 -11.56
N ARG A 224 39.70 55.29 -11.01
CA ARG A 224 40.15 55.73 -9.67
C ARG A 224 39.98 54.65 -8.59
N GLY A 225 40.97 54.23 -7.82
CA GLY A 225 42.29 54.79 -7.55
C GLY A 225 42.52 54.87 -6.03
N SER A 226 43.33 53.94 -5.51
CA SER A 226 44.22 54.05 -4.33
C SER A 226 43.70 54.18 -2.88
N SER A 227 44.48 53.51 -2.01
CA SER A 227 44.74 53.70 -0.56
C SER A 227 43.73 53.08 0.42
N SER A 228 44.11 51.99 1.10
CA SER A 228 44.73 51.89 2.46
C SER A 228 43.62 51.85 3.52
N SER A 229 43.66 51.19 4.67
CA SER A 229 44.66 50.53 5.52
C SER A 229 43.88 49.75 6.59
N SER A 230 44.45 48.64 7.10
CA SER A 230 44.29 48.07 8.47
C SER A 230 42.89 47.78 9.04
N ALA A 231 42.65 46.84 9.94
CA ALA A 231 43.28 45.65 10.49
C ALA A 231 42.27 45.15 11.56
N ASP A 232 42.51 43.95 12.06
CA ASP A 232 42.19 43.53 13.44
C ASP A 232 40.80 42.92 13.77
N THR A 233 40.85 41.59 13.92
CA THR A 233 40.48 40.76 15.08
C THR A 233 39.12 40.90 15.79
N GLY A 234 38.58 39.74 16.18
CA GLY A 234 38.16 39.58 17.57
C GLY A 234 36.89 38.78 17.79
N ALA A 235 37.04 37.63 18.43
CA ALA A 235 36.01 36.75 18.93
C ALA A 235 35.10 37.40 20.00
N GLY A 236 33.88 36.87 20.11
CA GLY A 236 33.37 36.47 21.43
C GLY A 236 32.07 37.12 21.93
N LYS A 237 31.28 36.24 22.56
CA LYS A 237 30.74 36.36 23.93
C LYS A 237 29.22 36.56 24.07
N TRP A 238 28.70 35.60 24.81
CA TRP A 238 27.41 35.50 25.45
C TRP A 238 27.20 36.53 26.58
N GLU A 239 25.92 36.71 26.91
CA GLU A 239 25.32 37.04 28.22
C GLU A 239 24.86 38.48 28.55
N ARG A 240 23.60 38.48 29.02
CA ARG A 240 22.91 39.34 30.01
C ARG A 240 22.28 40.67 29.58
N ASP A 241 20.99 40.79 29.88
CA ASP A 241 20.36 41.79 30.79
C ASP A 241 18.98 41.23 31.19
N LEU A 242 18.58 41.00 32.45
CA LEU A 242 18.48 41.83 33.66
C LEU A 242 17.44 42.97 33.59
N LEU A 243 16.16 42.64 33.87
CA LEU A 243 15.18 43.48 34.60
C LEU A 243 14.25 42.47 35.31
N GLY A 244 14.18 42.34 36.64
CA GLY A 244 13.84 43.35 37.63
C GLY A 244 12.44 43.01 38.18
N GLY A 245 12.35 42.46 39.40
CA GLY A 245 11.10 42.15 40.12
C GLY A 245 10.30 43.40 40.55
N PRO A 246 9.27 43.33 41.44
CA PRO A 246 9.19 42.44 42.60
C PRO A 246 7.81 41.80 42.90
N GLU A 247 7.82 41.01 43.98
CA GLU A 247 6.77 40.22 44.63
C GLU A 247 5.49 40.95 45.09
N ARG A 248 4.40 40.16 45.19
CA ARG A 248 3.34 40.11 46.23
C ARG A 248 2.25 39.14 45.72
N GLY A 249 1.60 38.25 46.46
CA GLY A 249 1.51 37.90 47.87
C GLY A 249 0.46 36.76 47.96
N GLN A 250 0.52 35.99 49.04
CA GLN A 250 -0.27 34.80 49.32
C GLN A 250 -1.78 35.08 49.47
N GLY A 251 -2.59 34.07 49.15
CA GLY A 251 -4.02 33.95 49.41
C GLY A 251 -4.52 32.58 48.98
#